data_AF-A0A974SFX8-F1
#
_entry.id   AF-A0A974SFX8-F1
#
_cell.length_a   1.000
_cell.length_b   1.000
_cell.length_c   1.000
_cell.angle_alpha   90.00
_cell.angle_beta   90.00
_cell.angle_gamma   90.00
#
_symmetry.space_group_name_H-M   'P 1'
#
loop_
_entity.id
_entity.type
_entity.pdbx_description
1 polymer ?
#
loop_
_entity_poly.entity_id
_entity_poly.type
_entity_poly.pdbx_seq_one_letter_code
_entity_poly.pdbx_strand_id
1 'polypeptide(L)'
;MRYNRSHLGVESKYGYYMYGSIHTEPGKDYSLLLDAREPLQAVSKVNLTKYMEELSVIRKDLPGVDYVPYVIDSNTSEDNYFYATEGTYSVLAHTKGDIFIYRDDVAVNAGDNIWDYNDSAAGLATLLAPDSGSIYGVEYITPARSQLRGYSYDARQIQLTPGEVIVKVDQLVGSLEYQFNIHFAAGALKAGTISELVPGAIAGLDIFGLQNGKLVRTSGNEQMQIGLVDTAGNHIGQLSKPRILVTDYGSSRDINFCTLKRHLMRSRMRPE
;
A
#
# COMPACT_ATOMS: atom_id res chain seq x y z
N MET A 1 -12.11 4.42 19.35
CA MET A 1 -12.48 5.36 18.27
C MET A 1 -13.42 4.66 17.31
N ARG A 2 -14.66 5.16 17.16
CA ARG A 2 -15.56 4.66 16.11
C ARG A 2 -15.10 5.27 14.79
N TYR A 3 -14.64 4.41 13.87
CA TYR A 3 -14.32 4.77 12.50
C TYR A 3 -15.55 5.39 11.84
N ASN A 4 -15.49 6.68 11.53
CA ASN A 4 -16.49 7.28 10.65
C ASN A 4 -16.09 6.96 9.21
N ARG A 5 -16.26 5.69 8.81
CA ARG A 5 -16.43 5.39 7.39
C ARG A 5 -17.76 6.04 7.01
N SER A 6 -17.72 7.14 6.25
CA SER A 6 -18.95 7.63 5.65
C SER A 6 -19.47 6.49 4.78
N HIS A 7 -20.66 5.98 5.10
CA HIS A 7 -21.34 4.93 4.35
C HIS A 7 -21.82 5.41 2.96
N LEU A 8 -21.28 6.55 2.48
CA LEU A 8 -21.72 7.31 1.32
C LEU A 8 -20.54 7.77 0.43
N GLY A 9 -19.32 7.26 0.62
CA GLY A 9 -18.23 7.49 -0.35
C GLY A 9 -17.77 8.94 -0.46
N VAL A 10 -17.95 9.74 0.59
CA VAL A 10 -17.27 11.04 0.69
C VAL A 10 -16.04 10.79 1.55
N GLU A 11 -14.92 10.52 0.88
CA GLU A 11 -13.58 10.62 1.45
C GLU A 11 -13.39 12.06 1.96
N SER A 12 -12.86 12.20 3.16
CA SER A 12 -12.74 13.51 3.81
C SER A 12 -11.90 14.42 2.93
N LYS A 13 -12.52 15.44 2.33
CA LYS A 13 -11.89 16.45 1.47
C LYS A 13 -10.69 17.15 2.12
N TYR A 14 -10.59 17.05 3.45
CA TYR A 14 -9.49 17.54 4.26
C TYR A 14 -8.98 16.34 5.08
N GLY A 15 -7.79 15.84 4.78
CA GLY A 15 -7.21 14.63 5.38
C GLY A 15 -6.96 14.74 6.89
N TYR A 16 -8.00 14.51 7.71
CA TYR A 16 -7.94 14.59 9.17
C TYR A 16 -7.48 13.29 9.85
N TYR A 17 -6.77 12.42 9.14
CA TYR A 17 -6.34 11.13 9.69
C TYR A 17 -4.83 11.10 9.96
N MET A 18 -4.34 11.99 10.82
CA MET A 18 -3.04 11.74 11.45
C MET A 18 -3.23 10.75 12.60
N TYR A 19 -2.61 9.58 12.50
CA TYR A 19 -2.52 8.66 13.63
C TYR A 19 -1.59 9.27 14.69
N GLY A 20 -2.11 9.48 15.90
CA GLY A 20 -1.36 10.04 17.01
C GLY A 20 -2.04 9.79 18.36
N SER A 21 -1.30 9.90 19.45
CA SER A 21 -1.82 9.81 20.81
C SER A 21 -2.33 11.17 21.29
N ILE A 22 -3.58 11.25 21.73
CA ILE A 22 -4.11 12.41 22.45
C ILE A 22 -4.04 12.08 23.93
N HIS A 23 -3.30 12.88 24.71
CA HIS A 23 -3.37 12.79 26.17
C HIS A 23 -4.65 13.48 26.65
N THR A 24 -5.54 12.73 27.29
CA THR A 24 -6.76 13.25 27.91
C THR A 24 -6.73 13.01 29.42
N GLU A 25 -7.44 13.84 30.18
CA GLU A 25 -7.60 13.64 31.62
C GLU A 25 -8.63 12.53 31.90
N PRO A 26 -8.42 11.70 32.93
CA PRO A 26 -9.39 10.67 33.31
C PRO A 26 -10.75 11.26 33.68
N GLY A 27 -11.83 10.64 33.17
CA GLY A 27 -13.21 10.95 33.60
C GLY A 27 -13.85 12.17 32.93
N LYS A 28 -13.24 12.72 31.88
CA LYS A 28 -13.82 13.81 31.08
C LYS A 28 -14.32 13.32 29.72
N ASP A 29 -15.48 13.82 29.33
CA ASP A 29 -16.00 13.66 27.98
C ASP A 29 -15.40 14.72 27.07
N TYR A 30 -14.80 14.27 25.96
CA TYR A 30 -14.21 15.15 24.95
C TYR A 30 -14.97 15.00 23.64
N SER A 31 -15.47 16.11 23.09
CA SER A 31 -15.87 16.18 21.69
C SER A 31 -14.64 16.52 20.86
N LEU A 32 -14.04 15.52 20.23
CA LEU A 32 -12.89 15.73 19.36
C LEU A 32 -13.37 16.24 17.99
N LEU A 33 -13.33 17.56 17.80
CA LEU A 33 -13.34 18.17 16.46
C LEU A 33 -11.91 18.58 16.14
N LEU A 34 -11.25 17.86 15.24
CA LEU A 34 -9.99 18.31 14.63
C LEU A 34 -10.36 19.29 13.51
N ASP A 35 -10.59 20.55 13.87
CA ASP A 35 -10.74 21.63 12.89
C ASP A 35 -9.40 22.34 12.73
N ALA A 36 -8.72 22.08 11.61
CA ALA A 36 -7.45 22.69 11.24
C ALA A 36 -7.49 24.23 11.14
N ARG A 37 -8.67 24.86 11.28
CA ARG A 37 -8.86 26.31 11.28
C ARG A 37 -8.90 26.92 12.69
N GLU A 38 -8.94 26.09 13.75
CA GLU A 38 -8.95 26.58 15.12
C GLU A 38 -7.53 26.98 15.57
N PRO A 39 -7.31 28.22 16.06
CA PRO A 39 -5.98 28.72 16.47
C PRO A 39 -5.29 27.89 17.56
N LEU A 40 -6.05 27.08 18.30
CA LEU A 40 -5.56 26.21 19.37
C LEU A 40 -4.99 24.88 18.87
N GLN A 41 -5.18 24.54 17.59
CA GLN A 41 -4.54 23.40 16.93
C GLN A 41 -3.43 23.95 16.04
N ALA A 42 -2.20 24.02 16.55
CA ALA A 42 -1.03 24.44 15.78
C ALA A 42 -0.73 23.41 14.67
N VAL A 43 -1.47 23.53 13.56
CA VAL A 43 -1.34 22.71 12.37
C VAL A 43 -0.65 23.50 11.27
N SER A 44 0.28 22.85 10.62
CA SER A 44 1.07 23.36 9.51
C SER A 44 0.51 22.83 8.20
N LYS A 45 0.46 23.69 7.19
CA LYS A 45 0.09 23.28 5.83
C LYS A 45 1.33 22.73 5.13
N VAL A 46 1.22 21.53 4.57
CA VAL A 46 2.28 20.90 3.79
C VAL A 46 1.86 20.87 2.34
N ASN A 47 2.53 21.67 1.51
CA ASN A 47 2.29 21.71 0.07
C ASN A 47 3.20 20.71 -0.64
N LEU A 48 2.62 19.90 -1.51
CA LEU A 48 3.35 18.91 -2.30
C LEU A 48 3.67 19.52 -3.68
N THR A 49 4.92 19.43 -4.11
CA THR A 49 5.37 20.00 -5.39
C THR A 49 4.92 19.20 -6.62
N LYS A 50 4.51 17.94 -6.41
CA LYS A 50 4.13 16.99 -7.46
C LYS A 50 2.89 16.22 -7.06
N TYR A 51 2.08 15.84 -8.05
CA TYR A 51 0.93 14.96 -7.85
C TYR A 51 1.33 13.66 -7.16
N MET A 52 0.53 13.26 -6.17
CA MET A 52 0.61 11.96 -5.51
C MET A 52 -0.71 11.23 -5.72
N GLU A 53 -0.62 9.97 -6.14
CA GLU A 53 -1.79 9.08 -6.19
C GLU A 53 -2.18 8.68 -4.78
N GLU A 54 -1.22 8.32 -3.93
CA GLU A 54 -1.48 8.04 -2.51
C GLU A 54 -0.37 8.65 -1.66
N LEU A 55 -0.70 9.19 -0.48
CA LEU A 55 0.29 9.63 0.51
C LEU A 55 -0.14 9.15 1.90
N SER A 56 0.70 8.35 2.56
CA SER A 56 0.52 7.96 3.95
C SER A 56 1.56 8.62 4.84
N VAL A 57 1.14 9.16 5.98
CA VAL A 57 2.02 9.88 6.92
C VAL A 57 1.76 9.37 8.35
N ILE A 58 2.83 9.00 9.04
CA ILE A 58 2.78 8.55 10.43
C ILE A 58 3.90 9.19 11.24
N ARG A 59 3.66 9.51 12.52
CA ARG A 59 4.73 9.93 13.44
C ARG A 59 5.83 8.87 13.49
N LYS A 60 7.09 9.29 13.34
CA LYS A 60 8.24 8.38 13.17
C LYS A 60 8.33 7.29 14.25
N ASP A 61 8.13 7.67 15.50
CA ASP A 61 8.29 6.78 16.66
C ASP A 61 6.98 6.14 17.13
N LEU A 62 5.91 6.23 16.34
CA LEU A 62 4.62 5.66 16.71
C LEU A 62 4.66 4.15 16.50
N PRO A 63 4.57 3.36 17.60
CA PRO A 63 4.79 1.93 17.50
C PRO A 63 3.58 1.25 16.90
N GLY A 64 3.86 0.43 15.90
CA GLY A 64 3.03 -0.70 15.59
C GLY A 64 1.61 -0.45 15.06
N VAL A 65 1.50 0.46 14.11
CA VAL A 65 0.25 0.66 13.37
C VAL A 65 0.24 -0.25 12.14
N ASP A 66 -0.63 -1.26 12.12
CA ASP A 66 -0.75 -2.22 11.01
C ASP A 66 -1.42 -1.62 9.75
N TYR A 67 -2.10 -0.47 9.87
CA TYR A 67 -2.71 0.23 8.75
C TYR A 67 -2.74 1.74 8.98
N VAL A 68 -1.92 2.46 8.22
CA VAL A 68 -1.92 3.93 8.17
C VAL A 68 -2.83 4.38 7.02
N PRO A 69 -3.84 5.22 7.26
CA PRO A 69 -4.69 5.75 6.21
C PRO A 69 -3.97 6.79 5.36
N TYR A 70 -4.44 6.96 4.13
CA TYR A 70 -3.95 7.99 3.23
C TYR A 70 -4.42 9.39 3.67
N VAL A 71 -3.50 10.35 3.67
CA VAL A 71 -3.78 11.79 3.81
C VAL A 71 -4.01 12.47 2.46
N ILE A 72 -3.55 11.84 1.36
CA ILE A 72 -3.87 12.17 -0.03
C ILE A 72 -4.27 10.87 -0.72
N ASP A 73 -5.40 10.87 -1.41
CA ASP A 73 -5.84 9.77 -2.28
C ASP A 73 -6.40 10.39 -3.57
N SER A 74 -5.62 10.29 -4.65
CA SER A 74 -5.96 10.74 -5.99
C SER A 74 -6.36 12.22 -6.11
N ASN A 75 -5.87 13.09 -5.22
CA ASN A 75 -6.23 14.51 -5.21
C ASN A 75 -5.83 15.23 -6.51
N THR A 76 -6.63 16.21 -6.93
CA THR A 76 -6.29 17.07 -8.07
C THR A 76 -5.05 17.93 -7.76
N SER A 77 -4.39 18.46 -8.80
CA SER A 77 -3.23 19.34 -8.63
C SER A 77 -3.50 20.60 -7.81
N GLU A 78 -4.76 21.05 -7.75
CA GLU A 78 -5.19 22.21 -6.96
C GLU A 78 -5.33 21.89 -5.46
N ASP A 79 -5.48 20.60 -5.13
CA ASP A 79 -5.66 20.06 -3.76
C ASP A 79 -4.46 19.22 -3.30
N ASN A 80 -3.28 19.50 -3.85
CA ASN A 80 -2.05 18.75 -3.58
C ASN A 80 -1.35 19.24 -2.29
N TYR A 81 -2.07 19.24 -1.18
CA TYR A 81 -1.58 19.62 0.13
C TYR A 81 -2.33 18.87 1.23
N PHE A 82 -1.72 18.79 2.41
CA PHE A 82 -2.37 18.26 3.61
C PHE A 82 -1.97 19.08 4.84
N TYR A 83 -2.63 18.83 5.97
CA TYR A 83 -2.31 19.48 7.24
C TYR A 83 -1.67 18.48 8.19
N ALA A 84 -0.62 18.90 8.89
CA ALA A 84 0.02 18.11 9.91
C ALA A 84 0.48 18.96 11.09
N THR A 85 0.60 18.35 12.28
CA THR A 85 1.18 19.02 13.45
C THR A 85 2.70 19.00 13.35
N GLU A 86 3.37 19.91 14.05
CA GLU A 86 4.84 19.97 14.04
C GLU A 86 5.50 18.68 14.54
N GLY A 87 6.64 18.33 13.93
CA GLY A 87 7.55 17.27 14.36
C GLY A 87 7.91 16.29 13.23
N THR A 88 8.32 15.08 13.59
CA THR A 88 8.99 14.15 12.67
C THR A 88 8.11 12.97 12.28
N TYR A 89 8.14 12.62 10.99
CA TYR A 89 7.26 11.64 10.38
C TYR A 89 8.01 10.65 9.49
N SER A 90 7.46 9.43 9.39
CA SER A 90 7.73 8.50 8.30
C SER A 90 6.62 8.65 7.27
N VAL A 91 7.00 8.65 6.00
CA VAL A 91 6.10 8.98 4.89
C VAL A 91 6.28 7.98 3.75
N LEU A 92 5.18 7.54 3.17
CA LEU A 92 5.15 6.79 1.93
C LEU A 92 4.33 7.56 0.91
N ALA A 93 4.98 7.98 -0.18
CA ALA A 93 4.35 8.59 -1.33
C ALA A 93 4.29 7.59 -2.48
N HIS A 94 3.11 7.41 -3.07
CA HIS A 94 2.90 6.72 -4.33
C HIS A 94 2.65 7.76 -5.41
N THR A 95 3.56 7.85 -6.38
CA THR A 95 3.45 8.80 -7.50
C THR A 95 2.89 8.11 -8.74
N LYS A 96 2.49 8.92 -9.73
CA LYS A 96 1.98 8.40 -10.99
C LYS A 96 3.04 7.57 -11.72
N GLY A 97 2.77 6.26 -11.89
CA GLY A 97 3.62 5.33 -12.64
C GLY A 97 4.26 4.23 -11.79
N ASP A 98 3.58 3.77 -10.73
CA ASP A 98 4.02 2.68 -9.85
C ASP A 98 5.35 2.96 -9.13
N ILE A 99 5.58 4.23 -8.76
CA ILE A 99 6.77 4.68 -8.04
C ILE A 99 6.44 4.92 -6.57
N PHE A 100 7.13 4.22 -5.68
CA PHE A 100 6.95 4.29 -4.24
C PHE A 100 8.16 4.94 -3.56
N ILE A 101 7.95 6.10 -2.94
CA ILE A 101 8.98 6.87 -2.26
C ILE A 101 8.70 6.86 -0.77
N TYR A 102 9.47 6.03 -0.06
CA TYR A 102 9.51 6.01 1.39
C TYR A 102 10.61 6.95 1.90
N ARG A 103 10.28 7.76 2.89
CA ARG A 103 11.23 8.59 3.63
C ARG A 103 10.93 8.51 5.11
N ASP A 104 11.99 8.33 5.88
CA ASP A 104 11.95 8.53 7.31
C ASP A 104 12.54 9.90 7.67
N ASP A 105 12.35 10.35 8.91
CA ASP A 105 12.87 11.62 9.42
C ASP A 105 12.36 12.88 8.69
N VAL A 106 11.14 12.83 8.16
CA VAL A 106 10.55 13.99 7.47
C VAL A 106 10.02 14.99 8.49
N ALA A 107 10.62 16.17 8.57
CA ALA A 107 10.21 17.24 9.47
C ALA A 107 9.04 18.06 8.91
N VAL A 108 8.06 18.33 9.78
CA VAL A 108 7.04 19.37 9.61
C VAL A 108 7.32 20.45 10.64
N ASN A 109 7.60 21.67 10.17
CA ASN A 109 7.82 22.84 11.02
C ASN A 109 6.55 23.70 11.12
N ALA A 110 6.53 24.67 12.04
CA ALA A 110 5.46 25.66 12.13
C ALA A 110 5.21 26.36 10.78
N GLY A 111 3.94 26.56 10.42
CA GLY A 111 3.54 27.34 9.24
C GLY A 111 3.53 26.54 7.94
N ASP A 112 3.96 27.18 6.85
CA ASP A 112 3.94 26.58 5.52
C ASP A 112 5.19 25.73 5.26
N ASN A 113 4.95 24.48 4.89
CA ASN A 113 5.98 23.52 4.50
C ASN A 113 5.84 23.23 3.01
N ILE A 114 6.97 22.94 2.37
CA ILE A 114 7.03 22.48 0.99
C ILE A 114 7.80 21.18 0.98
N TRP A 115 7.16 20.11 0.52
CA TRP A 115 7.79 18.81 0.37
C TRP A 115 8.01 18.50 -1.10
N ASP A 116 9.28 18.33 -1.46
CA ASP A 116 9.69 17.91 -2.78
C ASP A 116 10.15 16.44 -2.78
N TYR A 117 9.47 15.63 -3.58
CA TYR A 117 9.77 14.22 -3.75
C TYR A 117 10.62 14.04 -5.00
N ASN A 118 11.90 13.77 -4.77
CA ASN A 118 12.82 13.40 -5.82
C ASN A 118 12.56 11.92 -6.18
N ASP A 119 11.99 11.72 -7.36
CA ASP A 119 11.69 10.45 -8.03
C ASP A 119 12.79 10.05 -9.03
N SER A 120 13.97 10.68 -8.94
CA SER A 120 15.10 10.33 -9.80
C SER A 120 15.41 8.84 -9.72
N ALA A 121 15.48 8.20 -10.89
CA ALA A 121 15.80 6.78 -11.02
C ALA A 121 17.10 6.37 -10.29
N ALA A 122 18.04 7.30 -10.10
CA ALA A 122 19.30 7.05 -9.38
C ALA A 122 19.08 6.72 -7.88
N GLY A 123 17.95 7.13 -7.29
CA GLY A 123 17.58 6.84 -5.90
C GLY A 123 16.66 5.64 -5.71
N LEU A 124 16.26 4.97 -6.80
CA LEU A 124 15.21 3.93 -6.78
C LEU A 124 15.78 2.56 -7.17
N ALA A 125 15.27 1.51 -6.55
CA ALA A 125 15.38 0.14 -7.03
C ALA A 125 14.18 -0.18 -7.94
N THR A 126 14.39 -0.95 -8.99
CA THR A 126 13.31 -1.41 -9.88
C THR A 126 13.03 -2.88 -9.61
N LEU A 127 11.77 -3.23 -9.41
CA LEU A 127 11.32 -4.61 -9.24
C LEU A 127 10.41 -5.01 -10.40
N LEU A 128 10.68 -6.17 -10.98
CA LEU A 128 9.88 -6.74 -12.07
C LEU A 128 9.02 -7.88 -11.54
N ALA A 129 7.74 -7.90 -11.92
CA ALA A 129 6.84 -9.00 -11.63
C ALA A 129 7.31 -10.28 -12.34
N PRO A 130 7.04 -11.48 -11.80
CA PRO A 130 7.26 -12.72 -12.53
C PRO A 130 6.36 -12.78 -13.78
N ASP A 131 6.77 -13.54 -14.81
CA ASP A 131 6.04 -13.66 -16.08
C ASP A 131 4.54 -13.99 -15.91
N SER A 132 4.23 -14.89 -14.97
CA SER A 132 2.87 -15.36 -14.69
C SER A 132 2.16 -14.59 -13.55
N GLY A 133 2.62 -13.38 -13.25
CA GLY A 133 2.10 -12.58 -12.14
C GLY A 133 2.17 -11.07 -12.34
N SER A 134 1.71 -10.36 -11.32
CA SER A 134 1.68 -8.90 -11.23
C SER A 134 2.05 -8.45 -9.82
N ILE A 135 2.52 -7.22 -9.68
CA ILE A 135 2.75 -6.58 -8.40
C ILE A 135 1.48 -5.81 -8.04
N TYR A 136 0.86 -6.21 -6.94
CA TYR A 136 -0.40 -5.62 -6.46
C TYR A 136 -0.18 -4.41 -5.57
N GLY A 137 0.92 -4.38 -4.82
CA GLY A 137 1.27 -3.24 -3.99
C GLY A 137 2.51 -3.47 -3.13
N VAL A 138 2.83 -2.49 -2.31
CA VAL A 138 3.97 -2.49 -1.40
C VAL A 138 3.58 -2.05 0.01
N GLU A 139 4.32 -2.54 1.00
CA GLU A 139 4.20 -2.12 2.38
C GLU A 139 5.58 -1.82 2.95
N TYR A 140 5.81 -0.58 3.36
CA TYR A 140 7.03 -0.21 4.09
C TYR A 140 6.84 -0.40 5.57
N ILE A 141 7.86 -0.97 6.21
CA ILE A 141 7.90 -1.16 7.66
C ILE A 141 8.81 -0.09 8.26
N THR A 142 8.27 0.74 9.14
CA THR A 142 9.05 1.77 9.85
C THR A 142 9.95 1.14 10.92
N PRO A 143 10.99 1.84 11.40
CA PRO A 143 11.78 1.39 12.55
C PRO A 143 10.93 1.07 13.79
N ALA A 144 9.84 1.82 13.99
CA ALA A 144 8.85 1.61 15.05
C ALA A 144 7.83 0.48 14.73
N ARG A 145 8.06 -0.30 13.67
CA ARG A 145 7.23 -1.44 13.24
C ARG A 145 5.81 -1.09 12.80
N SER A 146 5.58 0.16 12.39
CA SER A 146 4.34 0.56 11.72
C SER A 146 4.41 0.25 10.22
N GLN A 147 3.26 0.04 9.59
CA GLN A 147 3.15 -0.32 8.18
C GLN A 147 2.47 0.78 7.37
N LEU A 148 3.17 1.25 6.34
CA LEU A 148 2.66 2.21 5.35
C LEU A 148 2.46 1.46 4.04
N ARG A 149 1.27 1.48 3.45
CA ARG A 149 0.94 0.73 2.24
C ARG A 149 0.77 1.66 1.04
N GLY A 150 1.06 1.17 -0.16
CA GLY A 150 0.60 1.74 -1.42
C GLY A 150 0.21 0.64 -2.41
N TYR A 151 -0.77 0.88 -3.28
CA TYR A 151 -1.22 -0.09 -4.29
C TYR A 151 -0.69 0.25 -5.68
N SER A 152 -0.23 -0.76 -6.42
CA SER A 152 0.27 -0.64 -7.80
C SER A 152 -0.66 -1.27 -8.84
N TYR A 153 -1.88 -1.66 -8.42
CA TYR A 153 -2.97 -2.11 -9.30
C TYR A 153 -2.55 -3.02 -10.48
N ASP A 154 -1.89 -4.14 -10.16
CA ASP A 154 -1.41 -5.16 -11.13
C ASP A 154 -0.26 -4.71 -12.06
N ALA A 155 0.65 -3.88 -11.55
CA ALA A 155 1.86 -3.47 -12.27
C ALA A 155 2.78 -4.65 -12.65
N ARG A 156 3.40 -4.55 -13.83
CA ARG A 156 4.48 -5.47 -14.26
C ARG A 156 5.86 -5.06 -13.75
N GLN A 157 5.99 -3.81 -13.36
CA GLN A 157 7.20 -3.22 -12.85
C GLN A 157 6.82 -2.14 -11.86
N ILE A 158 7.54 -2.06 -10.75
CA ILE A 158 7.47 -0.91 -9.83
C ILE A 158 8.86 -0.34 -9.63
N GLN A 159 8.94 0.92 -9.20
CA GLN A 159 10.18 1.50 -8.70
C GLN A 159 9.98 1.94 -7.27
N LEU A 160 10.97 1.73 -6.41
CA LEU A 160 10.82 2.04 -5.00
C LEU A 160 12.13 2.50 -4.36
N THR A 161 12.05 3.33 -3.32
CA THR A 161 13.25 3.67 -2.52
C THR A 161 13.67 2.47 -1.67
N PRO A 162 14.96 2.11 -1.59
CA PRO A 162 15.41 1.05 -0.69
C PRO A 162 14.97 1.26 0.77
N GLY A 163 14.56 0.18 1.44
CA GLY A 163 14.09 0.18 2.82
C GLY A 163 13.71 -1.23 3.27
N GLU A 164 13.15 -1.37 4.48
CA GLU A 164 12.46 -2.61 4.87
C GLU A 164 11.06 -2.58 4.24
N VAL A 165 10.80 -3.48 3.29
CA VAL A 165 9.60 -3.46 2.45
C VAL A 165 9.07 -4.87 2.21
N ILE A 166 7.75 -5.00 2.22
CA ILE A 166 7.04 -6.19 1.74
C ILE A 166 6.44 -5.84 0.38
N VAL A 167 6.70 -6.67 -0.62
CA VAL A 167 6.14 -6.53 -1.96
C VAL A 167 5.09 -7.61 -2.17
N LYS A 168 3.87 -7.20 -2.53
CA LYS A 168 2.74 -8.09 -2.77
C LYS A 168 2.70 -8.49 -4.22
N VAL A 169 2.90 -9.77 -4.49
CA VAL A 169 2.95 -10.33 -5.84
C VAL A 169 1.82 -11.31 -6.00
N ASP A 170 0.93 -11.02 -6.94
CA ASP A 170 -0.10 -11.96 -7.38
C ASP A 170 0.54 -12.89 -8.41
N GLN A 171 0.48 -14.20 -8.21
CA GLN A 171 1.05 -15.19 -9.15
C GLN A 171 0.15 -16.41 -9.27
N LEU A 172 0.02 -16.91 -10.50
CA LEU A 172 -0.66 -18.17 -10.79
C LEU A 172 0.23 -19.36 -10.45
N VAL A 173 -0.29 -20.27 -9.63
CA VAL A 173 0.29 -21.59 -9.36
C VAL A 173 -0.77 -22.64 -9.69
N GLY A 174 -0.61 -23.30 -10.84
CA GLY A 174 -1.65 -24.16 -11.40
C GLY A 174 -2.89 -23.37 -11.79
N SER A 175 -4.05 -23.74 -11.25
CA SER A 175 -5.35 -23.08 -11.51
C SER A 175 -5.70 -21.98 -10.51
N LEU A 176 -4.88 -21.77 -9.48
CA LEU A 176 -5.14 -20.82 -8.40
C LEU A 176 -4.17 -19.64 -8.48
N GLU A 177 -4.67 -18.46 -8.13
CA GLU A 177 -3.85 -17.27 -7.96
C GLU A 177 -3.58 -17.06 -6.47
N TYR A 178 -2.31 -16.87 -6.14
CA TYR A 178 -1.83 -16.62 -4.80
C TYR A 178 -1.23 -15.23 -4.73
N GLN A 179 -1.39 -14.56 -3.58
CA GLN A 179 -0.70 -13.33 -3.27
C GLN A 179 0.47 -13.63 -2.32
N PHE A 180 1.68 -13.52 -2.82
CA PHE A 180 2.92 -13.71 -2.07
C PHE A 180 3.38 -12.37 -1.49
N ASN A 181 3.68 -12.36 -0.20
CA ASN A 181 4.22 -11.18 0.50
C ASN A 181 5.74 -11.29 0.63
N ILE A 182 6.49 -10.94 -0.41
CA ILE A 182 7.95 -11.06 -0.41
C ILE A 182 8.57 -9.99 0.50
N HIS A 183 9.18 -10.39 1.61
CA HIS A 183 9.85 -9.48 2.54
C HIS A 183 11.30 -9.21 2.12
N PHE A 184 11.63 -7.94 1.96
CA PHE A 184 12.99 -7.44 1.83
C PHE A 184 13.39 -6.73 3.12
N ALA A 185 14.39 -7.28 3.83
CA ALA A 185 14.99 -6.62 4.97
C ALA A 185 15.67 -5.30 4.56
N ALA A 186 15.82 -4.37 5.52
CA ALA A 186 16.54 -3.13 5.29
C ALA A 186 17.95 -3.39 4.70
N GLY A 187 18.27 -2.73 3.59
CA GLY A 187 19.54 -2.88 2.88
C GLY A 187 19.62 -4.06 1.89
N ALA A 188 18.57 -4.89 1.78
CA ALA A 188 18.52 -5.96 0.78
C ALA A 188 18.37 -5.41 -0.65
N LEU A 189 17.53 -4.39 -0.82
CA LEU A 189 17.38 -3.67 -2.08
C LEU A 189 18.37 -2.50 -2.17
N LYS A 190 18.85 -2.21 -3.38
CA LYS A 190 19.81 -1.12 -3.64
C LYS A 190 19.33 -0.23 -4.76
N ALA A 191 19.50 1.07 -4.61
CA ALA A 191 19.18 2.04 -5.65
C ALA A 191 20.00 1.76 -6.93
N GLY A 192 19.40 2.01 -8.09
CA GLY A 192 19.97 1.74 -9.41
C GLY A 192 19.98 0.26 -9.82
N THR A 193 19.44 -0.65 -9.00
CA THR A 193 19.34 -2.07 -9.35
C THR A 193 18.00 -2.43 -9.97
N ILE A 194 18.00 -3.46 -10.80
CA ILE A 194 16.79 -4.09 -11.34
C ILE A 194 16.78 -5.52 -10.81
N SER A 195 15.67 -5.97 -10.24
CA SER A 195 15.52 -7.34 -9.74
C SER A 195 14.18 -7.92 -10.16
N GLU A 196 14.22 -9.13 -10.69
CA GLU A 196 13.01 -9.90 -10.94
C GLU A 196 12.54 -10.55 -9.64
N LEU A 197 11.25 -10.47 -9.38
CA LEU A 197 10.64 -11.07 -8.21
C LEU A 197 10.42 -12.56 -8.47
N VAL A 198 10.97 -13.38 -7.56
CA VAL A 198 10.83 -14.83 -7.60
C VAL A 198 10.13 -15.26 -6.31
N PRO A 199 8.79 -15.40 -6.32
CA PRO A 199 8.08 -15.95 -5.18
C PRO A 199 8.59 -17.34 -4.81
N GLY A 200 8.75 -17.60 -3.51
CA GLY A 200 9.17 -18.91 -3.02
C GLY A 200 8.10 -19.99 -3.25
N ALA A 201 8.52 -21.26 -3.25
CA ALA A 201 7.57 -22.36 -3.31
C ALA A 201 6.71 -22.39 -2.03
N ILE A 202 5.44 -22.80 -2.14
CA ILE A 202 4.56 -23.00 -0.98
C ILE A 202 5.16 -24.11 -0.11
N ALA A 203 5.52 -23.78 1.14
CA ALA A 203 6.10 -24.73 2.08
C ALA A 203 5.02 -25.43 2.94
N GLY A 204 3.90 -24.76 3.21
CA GLY A 204 2.80 -25.31 3.99
C GLY A 204 2.13 -24.25 4.87
N LEU A 205 1.51 -24.70 5.97
CA LEU A 205 0.92 -23.82 6.99
C LEU A 205 1.94 -23.55 8.10
N ASP A 206 2.08 -22.29 8.50
CA ASP A 206 2.94 -21.87 9.62
C ASP A 206 2.37 -20.62 10.33
N ILE A 207 3.00 -20.23 11.43
CA ILE A 207 2.66 -19.05 12.25
C ILE A 207 3.33 -17.81 11.65
N PHE A 208 2.55 -16.76 11.39
CA PHE A 208 3.07 -15.51 10.85
C PHE A 208 3.89 -14.73 11.88
N GLY A 209 5.02 -14.16 11.44
CA GLY A 209 5.89 -13.35 12.29
C GLY A 209 6.78 -14.17 13.23
N LEU A 210 6.93 -15.48 13.00
CA LEU A 210 7.86 -16.29 13.76
C LEU A 210 9.31 -15.98 13.33
N GLN A 211 10.12 -15.49 14.26
CA GLN A 211 11.54 -15.19 14.05
C GLN A 211 12.36 -15.88 15.13
N ASN A 212 13.30 -16.75 14.74
CA ASN A 212 14.16 -17.51 15.65
C ASN A 212 13.37 -18.24 16.76
N GLY A 213 12.22 -18.83 16.39
CA GLY A 213 11.34 -19.55 17.31
C GLY A 213 10.52 -18.65 18.26
N LYS A 214 10.56 -17.33 18.08
CA LYS A 214 9.76 -16.37 18.85
C LYS A 214 8.81 -15.62 17.94
N LEU A 215 7.56 -15.49 18.38
CA LEU A 215 6.56 -14.70 17.67
C LEU A 215 6.83 -13.21 17.88
N VAL A 216 7.27 -12.51 16.83
CA VAL A 216 7.51 -11.06 16.83
C VAL A 216 6.26 -10.37 16.30
N ARG A 217 5.71 -9.44 17.09
CA ARG A 217 4.42 -8.82 16.79
C ARG A 217 4.45 -7.32 16.98
N THR A 218 3.58 -6.68 16.23
CA THR A 218 3.18 -5.31 16.40
C THR A 218 2.45 -5.11 17.74
N SER A 219 2.75 -4.04 18.48
CA SER A 219 2.10 -3.75 19.77
C SER A 219 0.59 -3.52 19.58
N GLY A 220 -0.24 -4.20 20.39
CA GLY A 220 -1.71 -4.08 20.32
C GLY A 220 -2.41 -5.18 19.52
N ASN A 221 -1.67 -6.12 18.92
CA ASN A 221 -2.25 -7.29 18.25
C ASN A 221 -2.00 -8.57 19.06
N GLU A 222 -3.02 -9.04 19.77
CA GLU A 222 -2.95 -10.23 20.64
C GLU A 222 -3.28 -11.54 19.91
N GLN A 223 -3.79 -11.51 18.67
CA GLN A 223 -4.33 -12.70 17.99
C GLN A 223 -3.28 -13.42 17.18
N MET A 224 -2.90 -14.67 17.52
CA MET A 224 -2.00 -15.49 16.70
C MET A 224 -2.57 -15.69 15.28
N GLN A 225 -1.73 -15.48 14.26
CA GLN A 225 -2.11 -15.71 12.86
C GLN A 225 -1.38 -16.93 12.33
N ILE A 226 -2.13 -17.83 11.70
CA ILE A 226 -1.64 -19.05 11.04
C ILE A 226 -2.16 -19.01 9.60
N GLY A 227 -1.31 -19.37 8.64
CA GLY A 227 -1.73 -19.53 7.26
C GLY A 227 -0.59 -20.02 6.37
N LEU A 228 -0.76 -19.93 5.06
CA LEU A 228 0.23 -20.43 4.11
C LEU A 228 1.50 -19.59 4.15
N VAL A 229 2.65 -20.26 4.08
CA VAL A 229 3.96 -19.63 3.95
C VAL A 229 4.78 -20.21 2.81
N ASP A 230 5.68 -19.41 2.25
CA ASP A 230 6.68 -19.87 1.30
C ASP A 230 7.91 -20.49 2.00
N THR A 231 8.87 -20.99 1.22
CA THR A 231 10.13 -21.56 1.74
C THR A 231 11.01 -20.58 2.51
N ALA A 232 10.76 -19.27 2.41
CA ALA A 232 11.45 -18.24 3.17
C ALA A 232 10.65 -17.78 4.42
N GLY A 233 9.48 -18.37 4.68
CA GLY A 233 8.60 -18.01 5.78
C GLY A 233 7.72 -16.79 5.51
N ASN A 234 7.66 -16.31 4.26
CA ASN A 234 6.81 -15.20 3.88
C ASN A 234 5.34 -15.65 3.84
N HIS A 235 4.43 -14.76 4.23
CA HIS A 235 3.00 -15.01 4.14
C HIS A 235 2.52 -15.15 2.68
N ILE A 236 1.64 -16.12 2.44
CA ILE A 236 0.93 -16.32 1.19
C ILE A 236 -0.58 -16.24 1.45
N GLY A 237 -1.25 -15.26 0.84
CA GLY A 237 -2.71 -15.21 0.73
C GLY A 237 -3.21 -15.95 -0.52
N GLN A 238 -4.45 -16.41 -0.51
CA GLN A 238 -5.12 -16.92 -1.72
C GLN A 238 -6.07 -15.86 -2.28
N LEU A 239 -5.95 -15.56 -3.57
CA LEU A 239 -6.91 -14.72 -4.27
C LEU A 239 -7.91 -15.62 -5.02
N SER A 240 -9.18 -15.48 -4.65
CA SER A 240 -10.27 -16.17 -5.34
C SER A 240 -10.66 -15.39 -6.59
N LYS A 241 -9.76 -15.25 -7.58
CA LYS A 241 -10.19 -14.73 -8.90
C LYS A 241 -10.93 -15.84 -9.64
N PRO A 242 -12.23 -15.69 -9.98
CA PRO A 242 -12.94 -16.68 -10.77
C PRO A 242 -12.34 -16.68 -12.19
N ARG A 243 -11.57 -17.71 -12.53
CA ARG A 243 -11.16 -17.96 -13.91
C ARG A 243 -12.01 -19.10 -14.45
N ILE A 244 -12.85 -18.81 -15.44
CA ILE A 244 -13.46 -19.86 -16.26
C ILE A 244 -12.33 -20.42 -17.11
N LEU A 245 -11.82 -21.58 -16.69
CA LEU A 245 -11.00 -22.44 -17.53
C LEU A 245 -11.92 -23.04 -18.60
N VAL A 246 -12.00 -22.38 -19.75
CA VAL A 246 -12.53 -23.02 -20.95
C VAL A 246 -11.42 -23.91 -21.49
N THR A 247 -11.36 -25.15 -21.01
CA THR A 247 -10.57 -26.19 -21.67
C THR A 247 -11.36 -26.64 -22.89
N ASP A 248 -10.95 -26.20 -24.08
CA ASP A 248 -11.40 -26.84 -25.31
C ASP A 248 -10.42 -27.98 -25.64
N TYR A 249 -10.94 -29.17 -25.90
CA TYR A 249 -10.14 -30.30 -26.36
C TYR A 249 -9.67 -30.00 -27.79
N GLY A 250 -8.56 -29.25 -27.94
CA GLY A 250 -7.84 -29.09 -29.20
C GLY A 250 -7.72 -27.65 -29.72
N SER A 251 -6.50 -27.11 -29.61
CA SER A 251 -6.00 -25.85 -30.20
C SER A 251 -6.46 -24.54 -29.55
N SER A 252 -5.50 -23.83 -28.95
CA SER A 252 -5.67 -22.48 -28.41
C SER A 252 -5.66 -21.44 -29.52
N ARG A 253 -6.71 -20.61 -29.59
CA ARG A 253 -6.62 -19.28 -30.19
C ARG A 253 -7.11 -18.25 -29.17
N ASP A 254 -6.23 -17.32 -28.83
CA ASP A 254 -6.54 -16.19 -27.97
C ASP A 254 -7.62 -15.31 -28.60
N ILE A 255 -8.69 -15.03 -27.86
CA ILE A 255 -9.69 -14.03 -28.24
C ILE A 255 -9.70 -12.94 -27.17
N ASN A 256 -9.17 -11.77 -27.52
CA ASN A 256 -9.20 -10.56 -26.70
C ASN A 256 -10.63 -10.00 -26.53
N PHE A 257 -10.93 -9.51 -25.33
CA PHE A 257 -12.24 -9.05 -24.85
C PHE A 257 -12.85 -7.84 -25.62
N CYS A 258 -12.11 -7.17 -26.49
CA CYS A 258 -12.65 -6.05 -27.27
C CYS A 258 -13.58 -6.48 -28.42
N THR A 259 -13.66 -7.77 -28.77
CA THR A 259 -14.41 -8.22 -29.95
C THR A 259 -15.80 -8.80 -29.62
N LEU A 260 -16.09 -9.14 -28.36
CA LEU A 260 -17.34 -9.83 -28.00
C LEU A 260 -18.58 -8.93 -28.09
N LYS A 261 -18.42 -7.60 -27.89
CA LYS A 261 -19.53 -6.65 -28.03
C LYS A 261 -20.02 -6.51 -29.48
N ARG A 262 -19.18 -6.77 -30.49
CA ARG A 262 -19.58 -6.72 -31.91
C ARG A 262 -20.23 -8.01 -32.42
N HIS A 263 -19.89 -9.16 -31.83
CA HIS A 263 -20.44 -10.44 -32.28
C HIS A 263 -21.83 -10.72 -31.69
N LEU A 264 -22.07 -10.35 -30.42
CA LEU A 264 -23.37 -10.51 -29.76
C LEU A 264 -24.44 -9.49 -30.21
N MET A 265 -24.05 -8.37 -30.83
CA MET A 265 -25.01 -7.41 -31.41
C MET A 265 -25.39 -7.71 -32.86
N ARG A 266 -24.67 -8.58 -33.59
CA ARG A 266 -25.01 -8.96 -34.98
C ARG A 266 -25.95 -10.16 -35.08
N SER A 267 -26.11 -10.94 -34.02
CA SER A 267 -27.02 -12.10 -33.98
C SER A 267 -28.44 -11.79 -33.49
N ARG A 268 -28.76 -10.53 -33.16
CA ARG A 268 -30.10 -10.10 -32.72
C ARG A 268 -30.91 -9.28 -33.74
N MET A 269 -30.51 -9.24 -35.00
CA MET A 269 -31.31 -8.63 -36.07
C MET A 269 -31.39 -9.53 -37.30
N ARG A 270 -32.22 -10.57 -37.25
CA ARG A 270 -33.03 -11.06 -38.37
C ARG A 270 -34.32 -11.67 -37.79
N PRO A 271 -35.51 -11.11 -38.08
CA PRO A 271 -36.74 -11.88 -38.04
C PRO A 271 -36.79 -12.85 -39.23
N GLU A 272 -37.51 -13.96 -39.04
CA GLU A 272 -37.95 -14.86 -40.11
C GLU A 272 -38.74 -14.13 -41.21
#